data_AF-A0A0F9JVX1-F1
#
_entry.id   AF-A0A0F9JVX1-F1
#
_cell.length_a   1.000
_cell.length_b   1.000
_cell.length_c   1.000
_cell.angle_alpha   90.00
_cell.angle_beta   90.00
_cell.angle_gamma   90.00
#
_symmetry.space_group_name_H-M   'P 1'
#
loop_
_entity.id
_entity.type
_entity.pdbx_description
1 polymer ?
#
loop_
_entity_poly.entity_id
_entity_poly.type
_entity_poly.pdbx_seq_one_letter_code
_entity_poly.pdbx_strand_id
1 'polypeptide(L)' 'MRDPSRIKSICRLLEKAWSYFPEERMGQFLLNTVFGSLGRDSHIYHKEDDKIETILKLFIEKLDAFKELPEA' A
#
# COMPACT_ATOMS: atom_id res chain seq x y z
N MET A 1 -3.62 11.45 -10.71
CA MET A 1 -3.32 12.89 -10.73
C MET A 1 -2.63 13.24 -9.43
N ARG A 2 -1.54 14.03 -9.44
CA ARG A 2 -0.90 14.54 -8.21
C ARG A 2 -1.87 15.43 -7.44
N ASP A 3 -2.14 15.09 -6.19
CA ASP A 3 -3.14 15.76 -5.34
C ASP A 3 -2.59 15.91 -3.90
N PRO A 4 -2.06 17.09 -3.55
CA PRO A 4 -1.50 17.34 -2.23
C PRO A 4 -2.48 17.08 -1.07
N SER A 5 -3.79 17.15 -1.31
CA SER A 5 -4.79 16.87 -0.27
C SER A 5 -4.76 15.42 0.20
N ARG A 6 -4.25 14.50 -0.63
CA ARG A 6 -4.17 13.07 -0.34
C ARG A 6 -2.95 12.67 0.47
N ILE A 7 -1.93 13.51 0.59
CA ILE A 7 -0.66 13.18 1.28
C ILE A 7 -0.94 12.63 2.68
N LYS A 8 -1.77 13.32 3.48
CA LYS A 8 -2.10 12.87 4.83
C LYS A 8 -2.88 11.54 4.85
N SER A 9 -3.79 11.35 3.90
CA SER A 9 -4.55 10.09 3.77
C SER A 9 -3.62 8.93 3.45
N ILE A 10 -2.76 9.10 2.43
CA ILE A 10 -1.78 8.11 1.98
C ILE A 10 -0.80 7.77 3.11
N CYS A 11 -0.26 8.75 3.84
CA CYS A 11 0.65 8.48 4.96
C CYS A 11 -0.01 7.64 6.06
N ARG A 12 -1.27 7.92 6.42
CA ARG A 12 -2.01 7.12 7.42
C ARG A 12 -2.29 5.70 6.94
N LEU A 13 -2.64 5.55 5.67
CA LEU A 13 -2.85 4.23 5.08
C LEU A 13 -1.54 3.45 5.00
N LEU A 14 -0.44 4.11 4.64
CA LEU A 14 0.89 3.50 4.60
C LEU A 14 1.32 3.03 5.99
N GLU A 15 1.13 3.85 7.03
CA GLU A 15 1.40 3.50 8.42
C GLU A 15 0.65 2.22 8.83
N LYS A 16 -0.68 2.18 8.61
CA LYS A 16 -1.48 1.00 8.94
C LYS A 16 -1.09 -0.22 8.11
N ALA A 17 -0.87 -0.08 6.81
CA ALA A 17 -0.55 -1.21 5.95
C ALA A 17 0.84 -1.79 6.26
N TRP A 18 1.84 -0.93 6.46
CA TRP A 18 3.21 -1.35 6.74
C TRP A 18 3.36 -1.95 8.15
N SER A 19 2.51 -1.58 9.11
CA SER A 19 2.54 -2.19 10.45
C SER A 19 2.20 -3.69 10.46
N TYR A 20 1.64 -4.24 9.38
CA TYR A 20 1.45 -5.69 9.23
C TYR A 20 2.74 -6.44 8.90
N PHE A 21 3.76 -5.74 8.39
CA PHE A 21 5.05 -6.30 7.96
C PHE A 21 6.20 -5.44 8.49
N PRO A 22 6.35 -5.30 9.83
CA PRO A 22 7.34 -4.42 10.44
C PRO A 22 8.80 -4.78 10.12
N GLU A 23 9.04 -6.01 9.66
CA GLU A 23 10.34 -6.51 9.22
C GLU A 23 10.77 -5.98 7.84
N GLU A 24 9.82 -5.59 6.97
CA GLU A 24 10.16 -5.01 5.69
C GLU A 24 10.62 -3.55 5.86
N ARG A 25 11.64 -3.14 5.12
CA ARG A 25 11.96 -1.70 5.00
C ARG A 25 10.88 -1.01 4.18
N MET A 26 10.57 0.25 4.47
CA MET A 26 9.51 1.02 3.78
C MET A 26 9.60 0.92 2.25
N GLY A 27 10.79 1.06 1.66
CA GLY A 27 10.97 0.96 0.21
C GLY A 27 10.66 -0.44 -0.35
N GLN A 28 11.00 -1.49 0.40
CA GLN A 28 10.68 -2.88 0.04
C GLN A 28 9.17 -3.11 0.09
N PHE A 29 8.52 -2.66 1.16
CA PHE A 29 7.07 -2.74 1.31
C PHE A 29 6.33 -2.05 0.17
N LEU A 30 6.74 -0.83 -0.17
CA LEU A 30 6.17 -0.08 -1.27
C LEU A 30 6.37 -0.78 -2.62
N LEU A 31 7.54 -1.37 -2.86
CA LEU A 31 7.80 -2.13 -4.08
C LEU A 31 6.90 -3.38 -4.16
N ASN A 32 6.77 -4.13 -3.07
CA ASN A 32 5.98 -5.36 -3.02
C ASN A 32 4.47 -5.10 -3.13
N THR A 33 3.98 -4.04 -2.50
CA THR A 33 2.54 -3.81 -2.30
C THR A 33 1.96 -2.79 -3.28
N VAL A 34 2.67 -1.69 -3.53
CA VAL A 34 2.12 -0.53 -4.25
C VAL A 34 2.57 -0.52 -5.70
N PHE A 35 3.86 -0.73 -5.93
CA PHE A 35 4.48 -0.55 -7.24
C PHE A 35 4.53 -1.85 -8.06
N GLY A 36 4.76 -2.98 -7.42
CA GLY A 36 5.02 -4.26 -8.08
C GLY A 36 6.48 -4.37 -8.50
N SER A 37 6.97 -5.61 -8.64
CA SER A 37 8.37 -5.89 -8.95
C SER A 37 8.70 -5.93 -10.44
N LEU A 38 7.70 -6.04 -11.34
CA LEU A 38 7.89 -6.26 -12.78
C LEU A 38 6.80 -5.57 -13.63
N GLY A 39 7.17 -4.66 -14.55
CA GLY A 39 6.28 -4.06 -15.56
C GLY A 39 6.59 -2.59 -15.89
N ARG A 40 6.14 -2.06 -17.05
CA ARG A 40 6.31 -0.63 -17.41
C ARG A 40 5.59 0.33 -16.44
N ASP A 41 4.51 -0.15 -15.83
CA ASP A 41 3.69 0.60 -14.85
C ASP A 41 4.08 0.34 -13.39
N SER A 42 5.16 -0.44 -13.16
CA SER A 42 5.65 -0.77 -11.83
C SER A 42 6.72 0.20 -11.31
N HIS A 43 7.05 1.24 -12.07
CA HIS A 43 8.01 2.24 -11.63
C HIS A 43 7.38 3.19 -10.61
N ILE A 44 8.11 3.47 -9.52
CA ILE A 44 7.69 4.36 -8.43
C ILE A 44 7.28 5.78 -8.87
N TYR A 45 7.69 6.21 -10.07
CA TYR A 45 7.46 7.57 -10.58
C TYR A 45 6.19 7.70 -11.41
N HIS A 46 5.57 6.59 -11.83
CA HIS A 46 4.44 6.61 -12.75
C HIS A 46 3.09 6.42 -12.03
N LYS A 47 3.10 6.01 -10.77
CA LYS A 47 1.85 5.73 -10.05
C LYS A 47 1.30 7.00 -9.44
N GLU A 48 0.06 7.28 -9.80
CA GLU A 48 -0.67 8.45 -9.34
C GLU A 48 -1.20 8.28 -7.90
N ASP A 49 -1.34 9.39 -7.17
CA ASP A 49 -1.75 9.42 -5.77
C ASP A 49 -3.09 8.69 -5.52
N ASP A 50 -4.06 8.85 -6.41
CA ASP A 50 -5.36 8.17 -6.32
C ASP A 50 -5.25 6.65 -6.44
N LYS A 51 -4.30 6.17 -7.23
CA LYS A 51 -4.02 4.74 -7.40
C LYS A 51 -3.29 4.18 -6.19
N ILE A 52 -2.30 4.92 -5.66
CA ILE A 52 -1.60 4.53 -4.43
C ILE A 52 -2.61 4.39 -3.28
N GLU A 53 -3.46 5.40 -3.10
CA GLU A 53 -4.47 5.39 -2.03
C GLU A 53 -5.46 4.22 -2.16
N THR A 54 -5.92 3.93 -3.39
CA THR A 54 -6.82 2.80 -3.68
C THR A 54 -6.16 1.46 -3.36
N ILE A 55 -4.89 1.26 -3.77
CA ILE A 55 -4.16 0.03 -3.52
C ILE A 55 -3.99 -0.19 -2.02
N LEU A 56 -3.57 0.84 -1.27
CA LEU A 56 -3.39 0.72 0.18
C LEU A 56 -4.71 0.39 0.90
N LYS A 57 -5.83 1.01 0.49
CA LYS A 57 -7.17 0.70 1.04
C LYS A 57 -7.55 -0.77 0.81
N LEU A 58 -7.44 -1.25 -0.43
CA LEU A 58 -7.75 -2.64 -0.78
C LEU A 58 -6.82 -3.63 -0.06
N PHE A 59 -5.55 -3.27 0.10
CA PHE A 59 -4.59 -4.13 0.79
C PHE A 59 -4.92 -4.27 2.29
N ILE A 60 -5.22 -3.16 2.96
CA ILE A 60 -5.67 -3.15 4.35
C ILE A 60 -6.97 -3.96 4.51
N GLU A 61 -7.96 -3.76 3.65
CA GLU A 61 -9.23 -4.48 3.70
C GLU A 61 -9.02 -6.00 3.63
N LYS A 62 -8.15 -6.46 2.72
CA LYS A 62 -7.79 -7.88 2.64
C LYS A 62 -7.11 -8.39 3.90
N LEU A 63 -6.13 -7.65 4.43
CA LEU A 63 -5.40 -8.07 5.62
C LEU A 63 -6.28 -8.10 6.87
N ASP A 64 -7.18 -7.13 7.01
CA ASP A 64 -8.17 -7.09 8.09
C ASP A 64 -9.09 -8.31 7.99
N ALA A 65 -9.59 -8.64 6.79
CA ALA A 65 -10.41 -9.83 6.56
C ALA A 65 -9.69 -11.15 6.87
N PHE A 66 -8.39 -11.25 6.54
CA PHE A 66 -7.59 -12.44 6.88
C PHE A 66 -7.39 -12.61 8.39
N LYS A 67 -7.26 -11.52 9.15
CA LYS A 67 -7.14 -11.57 10.62
C LYS A 67 -8.41 -12.04 11.32
N GLU A 68 -9.57 -11.86 10.69
CA GLU A 68 -10.87 -12.25 11.25
C GLU A 68 -11.25 -13.71 10.96
N LEU A 69 -10.47 -14.42 10.13
CA LEU A 69 -10.68 -15.84 9.90
C LEU A 69 -10.23 -16.66 11.12
N PRO A 70 -11.07 -17.59 11.63
CA PRO A 70 -10.66 -18.48 12.70
C PRO A 70 -9.48 -19.36 12.24
N GLU A 71 -8.52 -19.60 13.12
CA GLU A 71 -7.46 -20.59 12.88
C GLU A 71 -8.13 -21.95 12.61
N ALA A 72 -7.79 -22.55 11.46
CA ALA A 72 -8.36 -23.80 10.96
C ALA A 72 -7.86 -25.04 11.73
#